data_AF-A0A7W5Z6C1-F1
#
_entry.id   AF-A0A7W5Z6C1-F1
#
_cell.length_a   1.000
_cell.length_b   1.000
_cell.length_c   1.000
_cell.angle_alpha   90.00
_cell.angle_beta   90.00
_cell.angle_gamma   90.00
#
_symmetry.space_group_name_H-M   'P 1'
#
loop_
_entity.id
_entity.type
_entity.pdbx_description
1 polymer ?
#
loop_
_entity_poly.entity_id
_entity_poly.type
_entity_poly.pdbx_seq_one_letter_code
_entity_poly.pdbx_strand_id
1 'polypeptide(L)'
;MNRGSLDGLQLLVDEDRQQRASTVLVDVAYVIEAHFVLTDKAGPDDTEGKHLDIFNRRATRGQCFNQPCLGTREFAARFSLLPAGDPLPKAIDETRDLGLMLWDIDHEAPGRPSLFFRAKLENGIVRVPAPGSPEILR
;
A
#
# COMPACT_ATOMS: atom_id res chain seq x y z
N MET A 1 -3.75 -25.30 -11.69
CA MET A 1 -2.82 -26.38 -12.09
C MET A 1 -3.45 -27.03 -13.31
N ASN A 2 -3.08 -26.60 -14.53
CA ASN A 2 -3.96 -26.76 -15.71
C ASN A 2 -3.36 -27.66 -16.81
N ARG A 3 -2.21 -28.33 -16.57
CA ARG A 3 -1.48 -29.10 -17.61
C ARG A 3 -1.49 -30.62 -17.46
N GLY A 4 -2.06 -31.19 -16.40
CA GLY A 4 -2.15 -32.65 -16.22
C GLY A 4 -0.81 -33.41 -16.18
N SER A 5 0.33 -32.69 -16.20
CA SER A 5 1.69 -33.21 -16.10
C SER A 5 2.48 -32.42 -15.07
N LEU A 6 3.38 -33.10 -14.39
CA LEU A 6 4.31 -32.54 -13.40
C LEU A 6 5.70 -32.27 -14.00
N ASP A 7 5.91 -32.53 -15.29
CA ASP A 7 7.19 -32.27 -15.96
C ASP A 7 7.51 -30.77 -15.97
N GLY A 8 8.72 -30.42 -15.53
CA GLY A 8 9.20 -29.04 -15.42
C GLY A 8 8.66 -28.26 -14.22
N LEU A 9 7.90 -28.89 -13.32
CA LEU A 9 7.48 -28.31 -12.03
C LEU A 9 8.45 -28.63 -10.88
N GLN A 10 9.47 -29.46 -11.12
CA GLN A 10 10.47 -29.76 -10.11
C GLN A 10 11.30 -28.51 -9.80
N LEU A 11 11.46 -28.22 -8.50
CA LEU A 11 12.39 -27.23 -7.98
C LEU A 11 13.52 -28.01 -7.32
N LEU A 12 14.70 -28.03 -7.95
CA LEU A 12 15.88 -28.71 -7.44
C LEU A 12 16.58 -27.78 -6.46
N VAL A 13 16.69 -28.20 -5.21
CA VAL A 13 17.23 -27.36 -4.12
C VAL A 13 18.66 -26.89 -4.41
N ASP A 14 19.45 -27.66 -5.16
CA ASP A 14 20.83 -27.29 -5.49
C ASP A 14 20.94 -26.37 -6.72
N GLU A 15 19.90 -26.26 -7.55
CA GLU A 15 19.89 -25.49 -8.81
C GLU A 15 18.99 -24.23 -8.71
N ASP A 16 17.87 -24.32 -7.99
CA ASP A 16 16.81 -23.30 -7.93
C ASP A 16 16.75 -22.52 -6.60
N ARG A 17 17.48 -22.96 -5.56
CA ARG A 17 17.41 -22.32 -4.24
C ARG A 17 18.17 -21.01 -4.22
N GLN A 18 17.44 -19.91 -4.22
CA GLN A 18 17.95 -18.63 -3.76
C GLN A 18 17.76 -18.51 -2.25
N GLN A 19 18.84 -18.56 -1.47
CA GLN A 19 18.81 -18.09 -0.08
C GLN A 19 18.65 -16.57 -0.08
N ARG A 20 17.43 -16.09 0.13
CA ARG A 20 17.14 -14.67 0.28
C ARG A 20 17.10 -14.35 1.76
N ALA A 21 18.13 -13.66 2.25
CA ALA A 21 18.08 -12.97 3.53
C ALA A 21 17.44 -11.60 3.31
N SER A 22 16.51 -11.21 4.19
CA SER A 22 15.83 -9.91 4.10
C SER A 22 15.83 -9.24 5.46
N THR A 23 16.18 -7.96 5.50
CA THR A 23 15.96 -7.10 6.65
C THR A 23 14.56 -6.54 6.54
N VAL A 24 13.70 -6.91 7.49
CA VAL A 24 12.27 -6.56 7.47
C VAL A 24 11.89 -5.79 8.72
N LEU A 25 10.85 -4.98 8.61
CA LEU A 25 10.24 -4.35 9.77
C LEU A 25 9.47 -5.38 10.60
N VAL A 26 9.42 -5.19 11.91
CA VAL A 26 8.79 -6.10 12.86
C VAL A 26 7.76 -5.32 13.67
N ASP A 27 6.59 -5.95 13.90
CA ASP A 27 5.51 -5.41 14.74
C ASP A 27 5.10 -3.97 14.38
N VAL A 28 4.83 -3.75 13.09
CA VAL A 28 4.42 -2.43 12.58
C VAL A 28 2.91 -2.25 12.62
N ALA A 29 2.48 -1.04 12.93
CA ALA A 29 1.09 -0.60 12.83
C ALA A 29 1.06 0.84 12.31
N TYR A 30 0.13 1.11 11.38
CA TYR A 30 -0.02 2.42 10.75
C TYR A 30 -1.48 2.84 10.74
N VAL A 31 -1.70 4.15 10.85
CA VAL A 31 -2.98 4.79 10.50
C VAL A 31 -2.80 5.44 9.14
N ILE A 32 -3.67 5.10 8.20
CA ILE A 32 -3.63 5.65 6.84
C ILE A 32 -4.85 6.55 6.67
N GLU A 33 -4.60 7.85 6.45
CA GLU A 33 -5.61 8.79 6.01
C GLU A 33 -5.53 8.89 4.48
N ALA A 34 -6.66 8.67 3.82
CA ALA A 34 -6.76 8.71 2.38
C ALA A 34 -8.14 9.19 1.93
N HIS A 35 -8.19 9.72 0.72
CA HIS A 35 -9.40 9.97 -0.03
C HIS A 35 -9.22 9.40 -1.44
N PHE A 36 -10.32 9.29 -2.17
CA PHE A 36 -10.28 8.97 -3.59
C PHE A 36 -10.96 10.08 -4.37
N VAL A 37 -10.60 10.19 -5.64
CA VAL A 37 -11.25 11.07 -6.61
C VAL A 37 -11.79 10.21 -7.75
N LEU A 38 -12.93 10.60 -8.32
CA LEU A 38 -13.44 9.95 -9.51
C LEU A 38 -12.50 10.26 -10.69
N THR A 39 -12.22 9.23 -11.48
CA THR A 39 -11.41 9.36 -12.71
C THR A 39 -12.30 9.62 -13.92
N ASP A 40 -11.70 9.98 -15.05
CA ASP A 40 -12.38 10.13 -16.33
C ASP A 40 -13.04 8.82 -16.85
N LYS A 41 -12.75 7.69 -16.21
CA LYS A 41 -13.37 6.38 -16.51
C LYS A 41 -14.65 6.13 -15.70
N ALA A 42 -15.09 7.06 -14.86
CA ALA A 42 -16.31 6.91 -14.07
C ALA A 42 -17.54 6.81 -14.98
N GLY A 43 -18.36 5.78 -14.77
CA GLY A 43 -19.64 5.62 -15.45
C GLY A 43 -20.73 6.52 -14.88
N PRO A 44 -21.91 6.56 -15.52
CA PRO A 44 -23.05 7.38 -15.04
C PRO A 44 -23.54 6.99 -13.64
N ASP A 45 -23.31 5.74 -13.23
CA ASP A 45 -23.71 5.22 -11.91
C ASP A 45 -22.59 5.31 -10.86
N ASP A 46 -21.43 5.86 -11.20
CA ASP A 46 -20.29 5.99 -10.28
C ASP A 46 -20.35 7.33 -9.56
N THR A 47 -20.60 7.26 -8.26
CA THR A 47 -20.64 8.43 -7.37
C THR A 47 -19.72 8.22 -6.19
N GLU A 48 -19.21 9.31 -5.61
CA GLU A 48 -18.37 9.26 -4.42
C GLU A 48 -19.08 8.56 -3.26
N GLY A 49 -20.34 8.92 -2.98
CA GLY A 49 -21.12 8.30 -1.91
C GLY A 49 -21.24 6.78 -2.06
N LYS A 50 -21.52 6.30 -3.27
CA LYS A 50 -21.63 4.86 -3.56
C LYS A 50 -20.32 4.12 -3.27
N HIS A 51 -19.20 4.64 -3.77
CA HIS A 51 -17.89 4.00 -3.62
C HIS A 51 -17.38 4.07 -2.18
N LEU A 52 -17.61 5.20 -1.49
CA LEU A 52 -17.25 5.37 -0.09
C LEU A 52 -18.06 4.42 0.81
N ASP A 53 -19.36 4.27 0.58
CA ASP A 53 -20.20 3.33 1.32
C ASP A 53 -19.78 1.87 1.11
N ILE A 54 -19.39 1.51 -0.12
CA ILE A 54 -18.85 0.18 -0.43
C ILE A 54 -17.54 -0.06 0.33
N PHE A 55 -16.63 0.93 0.32
CA PHE A 55 -15.37 0.86 1.06
C PHE A 55 -15.61 0.69 2.55
N ASN A 56 -16.39 1.57 3.18
CA ASN A 56 -16.66 1.55 4.61
C ASN A 56 -17.28 0.23 5.05
N ARG A 57 -18.33 -0.23 4.35
CA ARG A 57 -19.00 -1.51 4.66
C ARG A 57 -18.06 -2.72 4.53
N ARG A 58 -17.13 -2.70 3.59
CA ARG A 58 -16.14 -3.76 3.42
C ARG A 58 -15.08 -3.70 4.51
N ALA A 59 -14.53 -2.51 4.77
CA ALA A 59 -13.50 -2.26 5.77
C ALA A 59 -13.97 -2.65 7.18
N THR A 60 -15.19 -2.24 7.58
CA THR A 60 -15.78 -2.59 8.88
C THR A 60 -15.97 -4.10 9.05
N ARG A 61 -16.27 -4.83 7.98
CA ARG A 61 -16.48 -6.29 8.01
C ARG A 61 -15.21 -7.10 7.75
N GLY A 62 -14.05 -6.44 7.60
CA GLY A 62 -12.79 -7.11 7.24
C GLY A 62 -12.80 -7.76 5.85
N GLN A 63 -13.70 -7.33 4.95
CA GLN A 63 -13.82 -7.89 3.60
C GLN A 63 -12.91 -7.17 2.63
N CYS A 64 -12.19 -7.92 1.81
CA CYS A 64 -11.29 -7.40 0.79
C CYS A 64 -11.37 -8.27 -0.47
N PHE A 65 -11.05 -7.70 -1.63
CA PHE A 65 -10.98 -8.46 -2.88
C PHE A 65 -9.76 -9.39 -2.87
N ASN A 66 -8.61 -8.84 -2.45
CA ASN A 66 -7.39 -9.58 -2.16
C ASN A 66 -6.98 -9.27 -0.72
N GLN A 67 -6.40 -10.26 -0.02
CA GLN A 67 -5.79 -10.03 1.29
C GLN A 67 -4.70 -8.95 1.14
N PRO A 68 -4.81 -7.80 1.83
CA PRO A 68 -3.78 -6.77 1.78
C PRO A 68 -2.49 -7.29 2.41
N CYS A 69 -1.37 -6.71 1.99
CA CYS A 69 -0.05 -7.10 2.45
C CYS A 69 0.84 -5.89 2.74
N LEU A 70 1.78 -6.03 3.67
CA LEU A 70 2.77 -5.02 4.02
C LEU A 70 4.02 -5.21 3.15
N GLY A 71 4.01 -4.57 1.98
CA GLY A 71 5.11 -4.62 1.01
C GLY A 71 5.07 -5.81 0.07
N THR A 72 5.13 -7.05 0.61
CA THR A 72 5.14 -8.28 -0.21
C THR A 72 4.10 -9.30 0.28
N ARG A 73 3.73 -10.27 -0.58
CA ARG A 73 2.63 -11.22 -0.32
C ARG A 73 2.87 -12.15 0.88
N GLU A 74 4.11 -12.27 1.31
CA GLU A 74 4.56 -13.03 2.47
C GLU A 74 4.08 -12.40 3.79
N PHE A 75 3.76 -11.11 3.81
CA PHE A 75 3.38 -10.36 5.02
C PHE A 75 1.93 -9.87 4.93
N ALA A 76 0.97 -10.72 5.31
CA ALA A 76 -0.45 -10.36 5.34
C ALA A 76 -0.72 -9.20 6.31
N ALA A 77 -1.41 -8.16 5.84
CA ALA A 77 -1.81 -7.01 6.63
C ALA A 77 -3.18 -7.27 7.29
N ARG A 78 -3.28 -7.02 8.59
CA ARG A 78 -4.57 -6.92 9.30
C ARG A 78 -5.00 -5.46 9.29
N PHE A 79 -6.30 -5.22 9.13
CA PHE A 79 -6.83 -3.86 9.06
C PHE A 79 -8.16 -3.75 9.80
N SER A 80 -8.45 -2.54 10.25
CA SER A 80 -9.72 -2.12 10.83
C SER A 80 -10.00 -0.69 10.40
N LEU A 81 -11.26 -0.38 10.09
CA LEU A 81 -11.68 0.99 9.82
C LEU A 81 -11.74 1.77 11.14
N LEU A 82 -11.08 2.93 11.19
CA LEU A 82 -11.29 3.91 12.25
C LEU A 82 -12.48 4.80 11.86
N PRO A 83 -13.57 4.83 12.65
CA PRO A 83 -14.70 5.69 12.37
C PRO A 83 -14.32 7.17 12.35
N ALA A 84 -15.00 7.95 11.50
CA ALA A 84 -14.82 9.39 11.47
C ALA A 84 -15.23 10.01 12.82
N GLY A 85 -14.34 10.80 13.41
CA GLY A 85 -14.56 11.45 14.70
C GLY A 85 -14.09 10.65 15.92
N ASP A 86 -13.73 9.37 15.75
CA ASP A 86 -13.09 8.61 16.82
C ASP A 86 -11.66 9.12 17.06
N PRO A 87 -11.16 9.07 18.31
CA PRO A 87 -9.79 9.46 18.60
C PRO A 87 -8.82 8.55 17.85
N LEU A 88 -7.85 9.17 17.17
CA LEU A 88 -6.78 8.41 16.51
C LEU A 88 -5.93 7.68 17.57
N PRO A 89 -5.46 6.46 17.28
CA PRO A 89 -4.41 5.82 18.06
C PRO A 89 -3.22 6.77 18.25
N LYS A 90 -2.63 6.76 19.44
CA LYS A 90 -1.48 7.61 19.74
C LYS A 90 -0.32 7.26 18.81
N ALA A 91 0.11 8.23 18.01
CA ALA A 91 1.30 8.11 17.17
C ALA A 91 2.56 8.00 18.04
N ILE A 92 3.63 7.46 17.45
CA ILE A 92 4.95 7.45 18.10
C ILE A 92 5.44 8.88 18.32
N ASP A 93 6.05 9.15 19.46
CA ASP A 93 6.57 10.47 19.81
C ASP A 93 7.97 10.66 19.23
N GLU A 94 8.07 10.57 17.91
CA GLU A 94 9.31 10.68 17.16
C GLU A 94 9.20 11.72 16.05
N THR A 95 10.25 12.54 15.95
CA THR A 95 10.47 13.45 14.82
C THR A 95 11.81 13.12 14.18
N ARG A 96 11.81 12.78 12.90
CA ARG A 96 13.00 12.32 12.15
C ARG A 96 12.88 12.61 10.66
N ASP A 97 13.99 13.03 10.05
CA ASP A 97 14.12 13.01 8.60
C ASP A 97 14.35 11.55 8.13
N LEU A 98 13.38 11.00 7.38
CA LEU A 98 13.46 9.64 6.85
C LEU A 98 14.25 9.58 5.54
N GLY A 99 14.65 10.74 4.99
CA GLY A 99 15.37 10.85 3.73
C GLY A 99 14.47 10.64 2.53
N LEU A 100 15.07 10.22 1.41
CA LEU A 100 14.32 9.92 0.19
C LEU A 100 13.60 8.58 0.33
N MET A 101 12.29 8.60 0.09
CA MET A 101 11.44 7.42 0.10
C MET A 101 10.64 7.36 -1.20
N LEU A 102 10.28 6.13 -1.59
CA LEU A 102 9.36 5.88 -2.70
C LEU A 102 8.02 6.58 -2.40
N TRP A 103 7.57 7.41 -3.33
CA TRP A 103 6.25 8.03 -3.30
C TRP A 103 5.22 7.10 -3.97
N ASP A 104 5.42 6.78 -5.26
CA ASP A 104 4.60 5.85 -6.02
C ASP A 104 5.33 5.43 -7.32
N ILE A 105 4.73 4.51 -8.08
CA ILE A 105 5.17 4.15 -9.43
C ILE A 105 4.33 4.89 -10.47
N ASP A 106 4.98 5.56 -11.42
CA ASP A 106 4.27 6.20 -12.53
C ASP A 106 3.82 5.15 -13.54
N HIS A 107 2.59 4.66 -13.38
CA HIS A 107 2.02 3.62 -14.24
C HIS A 107 1.64 4.11 -15.64
N GLU A 108 1.55 5.43 -15.86
CA GLU A 108 1.18 6.03 -17.14
C GLU A 108 2.42 6.26 -18.03
N ALA A 109 3.60 6.43 -17.42
CA ALA A 109 4.85 6.62 -18.15
C ALA A 109 5.47 5.30 -18.67
N PRO A 110 6.10 5.32 -19.87
CA PRO A 110 6.89 4.20 -20.36
C PRO A 110 7.99 3.79 -19.36
N GLY A 111 8.13 2.49 -19.12
CA GLY A 111 9.13 1.95 -18.20
C GLY A 111 8.73 1.99 -16.73
N ARG A 112 7.59 2.61 -16.37
CA ARG A 112 7.05 2.65 -15.00
C ARG A 112 8.07 3.14 -13.96
N PRO A 113 8.62 4.36 -14.13
CA PRO A 113 9.64 4.88 -13.23
C PRO A 113 9.11 5.03 -11.81
N SER A 114 10.02 4.90 -10.84
CA SER A 114 9.74 5.18 -9.44
C SER A 114 9.81 6.67 -9.18
N LEU A 115 8.77 7.20 -8.53
CA LEU A 115 8.72 8.58 -8.06
C LEU A 115 9.13 8.62 -6.59
N PHE A 116 9.86 9.64 -6.17
CA PHE A 116 10.39 9.77 -4.82
C PHE A 116 9.95 11.08 -4.17
N PHE A 117 10.00 11.12 -2.84
CA PHE A 117 9.84 12.35 -2.07
C PHE A 117 10.74 12.31 -0.83
N ARG A 118 11.06 13.48 -0.25
CA ARG A 118 11.81 13.53 1.01
C ARG A 118 10.85 13.41 2.19
N ALA A 119 10.70 12.20 2.69
CA ALA A 119 9.80 11.90 3.79
C ALA A 119 10.33 12.45 5.11
N LYS A 120 9.48 13.17 5.84
CA LYS A 120 9.74 13.63 7.20
C LYS A 120 8.68 13.06 8.12
N LEU A 121 9.13 12.51 9.24
CA LEU A 121 8.29 12.11 10.35
C LEU A 121 8.25 13.26 11.34
N GLU A 122 7.07 13.79 11.62
CA GLU A 122 6.86 14.85 12.61
C GLU A 122 5.82 14.36 13.62
N ASN A 123 6.24 14.14 14.86
CA ASN A 123 5.42 13.56 15.93
C ASN A 123 4.69 12.27 15.49
N GLY A 124 5.43 11.39 14.81
CA GLY A 124 4.90 10.12 14.30
C GLY A 124 4.03 10.23 13.05
N ILE A 125 3.90 11.42 12.45
CA ILE A 125 3.08 11.66 11.24
C ILE A 125 4.00 11.91 10.04
N VAL A 126 3.74 11.20 8.94
CA VAL A 126 4.35 11.49 7.63
C VAL A 126 3.30 12.15 6.76
N ARG A 127 3.56 13.38 6.30
CA ARG A 127 2.72 14.04 5.29
C ARG A 127 3.16 13.61 3.90
N VAL A 128 2.27 12.96 3.17
CA VAL A 128 2.53 12.53 1.80
C VAL A 128 2.14 13.65 0.83
N PRO A 129 3.05 14.10 -0.06
CA PRO A 129 2.73 15.12 -1.06
C PRO A 129 1.58 14.69 -1.98
N ALA A 130 0.72 15.64 -2.34
CA ALA A 130 -0.35 15.39 -3.30
C ALA A 130 0.22 15.09 -4.70
N PRO A 131 -0.47 14.26 -5.51
CA PRO A 131 -0.06 14.01 -6.89
C PRO A 131 0.18 15.30 -7.68
N GLY A 132 1.32 15.40 -8.37
CA GLY A 132 1.70 16.60 -9.13
C GLY A 132 2.33 17.73 -8.32
N SER A 133 2.49 17.58 -6.99
CA SER A 133 3.24 18.54 -6.17
C SER A 133 4.69 18.66 -6.65
N PRO A 134 5.30 19.87 -6.62
CA PRO A 134 6.73 20.06 -6.91
C PRO A 134 7.66 19.35 -5.91
N GLU A 135 7.14 18.84 -4.80
CA GLU A 135 7.87 18.03 -3.83
C GLU A 135 8.19 16.61 -4.34
N ILE A 136 7.48 16.16 -5.39
CA ILE A 136 7.68 14.85 -5.99
C ILE A 136 8.86 14.91 -6.97
N LEU A 137 9.85 14.05 -6.74
CA LEU A 137 11.03 13.87 -7.56
C LEU A 137 10.76 12.76 -8.57
N ARG A 138 10.93 13.08 -9.85
CA ARG A 138 10.74 12.18 -10.99
C ARG A 138 12.08 11.73 -11.57
#